data_AF-A0A853D2I4-F1
#
_entry.id   AF-A0A853D2I4-F1
#
_cell.length_a   1.000
_cell.length_b   1.000
_cell.length_c   1.000
_cell.angle_alpha   90.00
_cell.angle_beta   90.00
_cell.angle_gamma   90.00
#
_symmetry.space_group_name_H-M   'P 1'
#
loop_
_entity.id
_entity.type
_entity.pdbx_description
1 polymer ?
#
loop_
_entity_poly.entity_id
_entity_poly.type
_entity_poly.pdbx_seq_one_letter_code
_entity_poly.pdbx_strand_id
1 'polypeptide(L)'
;MHGPSEELARSELLEWVHATLGQVQTMVPHSAAVEKFIEAASHMHDLRQAASALEKTHSTDDVDMIRFLRSYAVVTYSRTRGSNVRPDLDKFITFSEEDLELSSQLKTLRNKFAAHSENRMLTTTPVVDLRRQPDGTIAVDRVFALTVETPIPHEVIESFEVMLDRIIAQLTDALLPLKAAIAHEISQEVAEDMLANPKRLQFVPAPVSDWSPDGRRPRYPSSPFAPVYIVPGSATSTQVTITQ
;
A
#
# COMPACT_ATOMS: atom_id res chain seq x y z
N MET A 1 -1.22 21.92 6.89
CA MET A 1 -2.59 22.12 7.43
C MET A 1 -3.22 23.17 6.51
N HIS A 2 -3.79 22.72 5.39
CA HIS A 2 -4.42 23.62 4.42
C HIS A 2 -5.77 24.02 4.99
N GLY A 3 -6.00 25.32 5.16
CA GLY A 3 -7.22 25.82 5.79
C GLY A 3 -8.45 25.59 4.91
N PRO A 4 -9.67 25.69 5.47
CA PRO A 4 -10.93 25.56 4.74
C PRO A 4 -11.05 26.49 3.52
N SER A 5 -10.20 27.51 3.39
CA SER A 5 -10.15 28.42 2.24
C SER A 5 -9.55 27.79 0.98
N GLU A 6 -8.63 26.83 1.09
CA GLU A 6 -7.97 26.24 -0.08
C GLU A 6 -8.85 25.17 -0.74
N GLU A 7 -9.58 24.42 0.08
CA GLU A 7 -10.56 23.44 -0.40
C GLU A 7 -11.78 24.14 -1.03
N LEU A 8 -12.22 25.27 -0.46
CA LEU A 8 -13.24 26.14 -1.04
C LEU A 8 -12.76 26.76 -2.36
N ALA A 9 -11.56 27.35 -2.40
CA ALA A 9 -10.98 27.93 -3.61
C ALA A 9 -10.76 26.88 -4.71
N ARG A 10 -10.39 25.65 -4.34
CA ARG A 10 -10.29 24.53 -5.29
C ARG A 10 -11.66 24.12 -5.82
N SER A 11 -12.69 24.10 -4.97
CA SER A 11 -14.07 23.83 -5.40
C SER A 11 -14.58 24.89 -6.37
N GLU A 12 -14.39 26.17 -6.04
CA GLU A 12 -14.77 27.31 -6.89
C GLU A 12 -14.00 27.32 -8.23
N LEU A 13 -12.70 27.02 -8.21
CA LEU A 13 -11.89 26.89 -9.42
C LEU A 13 -12.38 25.73 -10.29
N LEU A 14 -12.68 24.57 -9.70
CA LEU A 14 -13.21 23.42 -10.44
C LEU A 14 -14.59 23.73 -11.03
N GLU A 15 -15.47 24.41 -10.30
CA GLU A 15 -16.75 24.88 -10.81
C GLU A 15 -16.59 25.86 -11.97
N TRP A 16 -15.67 26.81 -11.86
CA TRP A 16 -15.37 27.75 -12.94
C TRP A 16 -14.78 27.06 -14.19
N VAL A 17 -13.82 26.15 -14.00
CA VAL A 17 -13.24 25.35 -15.10
C VAL A 17 -14.31 24.48 -15.77
N HIS A 18 -15.18 23.84 -14.99
CA HIS A 18 -16.30 23.05 -15.53
C HIS A 18 -17.27 23.92 -16.33
N ALA A 19 -17.63 25.10 -15.81
CA ALA A 19 -18.51 26.04 -16.50
C ALA A 19 -17.90 26.61 -17.78
N THR A 20 -16.57 26.79 -17.81
CA THR A 20 -15.86 27.44 -18.92
C THR A 20 -15.43 26.46 -20.01
N LEU A 21 -15.00 25.25 -19.65
CA LEU A 21 -14.45 24.27 -20.60
C LEU A 21 -15.44 23.13 -20.96
N GLY A 22 -16.61 23.07 -20.33
CA GLY A 22 -17.53 21.94 -20.49
C GLY A 22 -16.95 20.61 -20.00
N GLN A 23 -15.95 20.66 -19.12
CA GLN A 23 -15.33 19.47 -18.55
C GLN A 23 -16.13 18.99 -17.35
N VAL A 24 -16.32 17.68 -17.20
CA VAL A 24 -16.90 17.08 -16.00
C VAL A 24 -16.05 15.90 -15.54
N GLN A 25 -15.90 15.76 -14.22
CA GLN A 25 -15.45 14.51 -13.63
C GLN A 25 -16.64 13.57 -13.41
N THR A 26 -16.49 12.32 -13.83
CA THR A 26 -17.52 11.29 -13.73
C THR A 26 -16.85 9.92 -13.66
N MET A 27 -17.52 8.97 -13.02
CA MET A 27 -17.07 7.58 -12.99
C MET A 27 -17.31 6.92 -14.34
N VAL A 28 -16.33 6.13 -14.79
CA VAL A 28 -16.46 5.34 -16.01
C VAL A 28 -17.41 4.17 -15.76
N PRO A 29 -18.34 3.85 -16.69
CA PRO A 29 -19.18 2.66 -16.62
C PRO A 29 -18.39 1.37 -16.38
N HIS A 30 -19.07 0.32 -15.91
CA HIS A 30 -18.43 -0.97 -15.73
C HIS A 30 -18.02 -1.57 -17.07
N SER A 31 -16.79 -2.10 -17.13
CA SER A 31 -16.36 -2.98 -18.21
C SER A 31 -15.17 -3.83 -17.75
N ALA A 32 -14.84 -4.86 -18.53
CA ALA A 32 -13.66 -5.69 -18.28
C ALA A 32 -12.35 -4.88 -18.36
N ALA A 33 -12.27 -3.88 -19.25
CA ALA A 33 -11.10 -3.00 -19.32
C ALA A 33 -10.96 -2.14 -18.06
N VAL A 34 -12.08 -1.63 -17.52
CA VAL A 34 -12.09 -0.87 -16.27
C VAL A 34 -11.68 -1.74 -15.09
N GLU A 35 -12.19 -2.97 -14.98
CA GLU A 35 -11.75 -3.92 -13.94
C GLU A 35 -10.23 -4.15 -14.01
N LYS A 36 -9.71 -4.46 -15.19
CA LYS A 36 -8.28 -4.72 -15.40
C LYS A 36 -7.41 -3.50 -15.06
N PHE A 37 -7.86 -2.29 -15.43
CA PHE A 37 -7.18 -1.05 -15.04
C PHE A 37 -7.17 -0.85 -13.53
N ILE A 38 -8.30 -1.08 -12.85
CA ILE A 38 -8.40 -0.94 -11.39
C ILE A 38 -7.49 -1.93 -10.69
N GLU A 39 -7.41 -3.18 -11.16
CA GLU A 39 -6.50 -4.18 -10.64
C GLU A 39 -5.03 -3.71 -10.74
N ALA A 40 -4.60 -3.27 -11.92
CA ALA A 40 -3.26 -2.74 -12.14
C ALA A 40 -2.97 -1.48 -11.28
N ALA A 41 -3.92 -0.53 -11.25
CA ALA A 41 -3.77 0.70 -10.47
C ALA A 41 -3.72 0.43 -8.95
N SER A 42 -4.39 -0.62 -8.48
CA SER A 42 -4.30 -1.03 -7.08
C SER A 42 -2.90 -1.51 -6.71
N HIS A 43 -2.20 -2.20 -7.62
CA HIS A 43 -0.80 -2.57 -7.41
C HIS A 43 0.10 -1.33 -7.39
N MET A 44 -0.12 -0.38 -8.30
CA MET A 44 0.62 0.88 -8.31
C MET A 44 0.53 1.63 -6.97
N HIS A 45 -0.65 1.63 -6.35
CA HIS A 45 -0.83 2.22 -5.02
C HIS A 45 0.07 1.56 -3.97
N ASP A 46 0.05 0.22 -3.88
CA ASP A 46 0.89 -0.50 -2.92
C ASP A 46 2.39 -0.32 -3.20
N LEU A 47 2.81 -0.30 -4.48
CA LEU A 47 4.21 -0.06 -4.86
C LEU A 47 4.67 1.34 -4.44
N ARG A 48 3.89 2.39 -4.72
CA ARG A 48 4.22 3.77 -4.33
C ARG A 48 4.23 3.95 -2.81
N GLN A 49 3.35 3.24 -2.08
CA GLN A 49 3.36 3.24 -0.62
C GLN A 49 4.60 2.56 -0.05
N ALA A 50 5.03 1.44 -0.63
CA ALA A 50 6.27 0.78 -0.25
C ALA A 50 7.49 1.68 -0.51
N ALA A 51 7.57 2.29 -1.70
CA ALA A 51 8.64 3.21 -2.07
C ALA A 51 8.69 4.43 -1.14
N SER A 52 7.54 5.08 -0.90
CA SER A 52 7.46 6.24 0.02
C SER A 52 7.84 5.87 1.46
N ALA A 53 7.55 4.65 1.90
CA ALA A 53 7.97 4.19 3.22
C ALA A 53 9.50 4.08 3.31
N LEU A 54 10.16 3.52 2.28
CA LEU A 54 11.62 3.46 2.23
C LEU A 54 12.26 4.84 2.12
N GLU A 55 11.71 5.72 1.28
CA GLU A 55 12.15 7.12 1.17
C GLU A 55 12.14 7.85 2.53
N LYS A 56 11.08 7.66 3.32
CA LYS A 56 10.96 8.22 4.67
C LYS A 56 12.01 7.70 5.64
N THR A 57 12.59 6.51 5.40
CA THR A 57 13.68 6.00 6.24
C THR A 57 14.94 6.85 6.12
N HIS A 58 15.15 7.53 4.99
CA HIS A 58 16.28 8.45 4.79
C HIS A 58 16.06 9.81 5.47
N SER A 59 14.82 10.11 5.85
CA SER A 59 14.42 11.42 6.42
C SER A 59 14.31 11.41 7.94
N THR A 60 14.68 10.30 8.60
CA THR A 60 14.54 10.14 10.05
C THR A 60 15.75 9.41 10.62
N ASP A 61 16.19 9.82 11.81
CA ASP A 61 17.25 9.15 12.57
C ASP A 61 16.69 8.18 13.64
N ASP A 62 15.36 8.10 13.77
CA ASP A 62 14.70 7.21 14.71
C ASP A 62 14.77 5.76 14.22
N VAL A 63 15.64 4.97 14.87
CA VAL A 63 15.88 3.56 14.54
C VAL A 63 14.60 2.71 14.60
N ASP A 64 13.72 2.96 15.55
CA ASP A 64 12.46 2.22 15.68
C ASP A 64 11.51 2.55 14.52
N MET A 65 11.47 3.82 14.12
CA MET A 65 10.72 4.28 12.95
C MET A 65 11.29 3.71 11.65
N ILE A 66 12.61 3.74 11.45
CA ILE A 66 13.27 3.15 10.27
C ILE A 66 12.90 1.68 10.13
N ARG A 67 12.99 0.92 11.23
CA ARG A 67 12.64 -0.51 11.26
C ARG A 67 11.17 -0.73 10.91
N PHE A 68 10.28 0.08 11.48
CA PHE A 68 8.85 0.01 11.19
C PHE A 68 8.56 0.27 9.71
N LEU A 69 9.12 1.35 9.15
CA LEU A 69 8.94 1.74 7.76
C LEU A 69 9.48 0.69 6.77
N ARG A 70 10.67 0.12 7.03
CA ARG A 70 11.21 -0.99 6.23
C ARG A 70 10.29 -2.21 6.25
N SER A 71 9.81 -2.59 7.44
CA SER A 71 8.87 -3.71 7.57
C SER A 71 7.54 -3.44 6.86
N TYR A 72 7.02 -2.21 6.99
CA TYR A 72 5.80 -1.76 6.31
C TYR A 72 5.95 -1.80 4.78
N ALA A 73 7.11 -1.38 4.24
CA ALA A 73 7.40 -1.45 2.82
C ALA A 73 7.35 -2.90 2.31
N VAL A 74 8.01 -3.83 3.02
CA VAL A 74 8.00 -5.27 2.68
C VAL A 74 6.58 -5.84 2.71
N VAL A 75 5.80 -5.55 3.75
CA VAL A 75 4.41 -6.01 3.86
C VAL A 75 3.55 -5.48 2.71
N THR A 76 3.66 -4.18 2.44
CA THR A 76 2.84 -3.50 1.43
C THR A 76 3.18 -4.01 0.03
N TYR A 77 4.46 -4.07 -0.33
CA TYR A 77 4.92 -4.68 -1.57
C TYR A 77 4.42 -6.13 -1.72
N SER A 78 4.51 -6.92 -0.65
CA SER A 78 4.10 -8.33 -0.69
C SER A 78 2.60 -8.54 -0.89
N ARG A 79 1.76 -7.50 -0.82
CA ARG A 79 0.34 -7.60 -1.22
C ARG A 79 0.19 -7.72 -2.73
N THR A 80 1.20 -7.30 -3.50
CA THR A 80 1.16 -7.31 -4.98
C THR A 80 1.32 -8.71 -5.57
N ARG A 81 1.66 -9.72 -4.74
CA ARG A 81 1.85 -11.11 -5.16
C ARG A 81 1.33 -12.11 -4.13
N GLY A 82 0.80 -13.24 -4.60
CA GLY A 82 0.32 -14.34 -3.76
C GLY A 82 -0.93 -14.02 -2.95
N SER A 83 -1.77 -13.10 -3.44
CA SER A 83 -3.09 -12.83 -2.84
C SER A 83 -4.15 -13.67 -3.53
N ASN A 84 -5.00 -14.35 -2.78
CA ASN A 84 -6.18 -15.04 -3.34
C ASN A 84 -7.30 -14.06 -3.76
N VAL A 85 -7.13 -12.76 -3.48
CA VAL A 85 -8.17 -11.74 -3.68
C VAL A 85 -8.01 -11.00 -4.99
N ARG A 86 -6.79 -10.79 -5.47
CA ARG A 86 -6.49 -10.08 -6.73
C ARG A 86 -5.42 -10.81 -7.51
N PRO A 87 -5.40 -10.69 -8.84
CA PRO A 87 -4.31 -11.21 -9.65
C PRO A 87 -2.95 -10.68 -9.23
N ASP A 88 -1.93 -11.52 -9.40
CA ASP A 88 -0.55 -11.14 -9.15
C ASP A 88 -0.06 -10.09 -10.14
N LEU A 89 0.91 -9.28 -9.69
CA LEU A 89 1.51 -8.19 -10.45
C LEU A 89 2.19 -8.66 -11.76
N ASP A 90 2.60 -9.93 -11.82
CA ASP A 90 3.19 -10.55 -13.02
C ASP A 90 2.23 -10.62 -14.22
N LYS A 91 0.93 -10.39 -14.02
CA LYS A 91 -0.01 -10.22 -15.12
C LYS A 91 0.13 -8.89 -15.87
N PHE A 92 0.83 -7.91 -15.28
CA PHE A 92 0.93 -6.56 -15.83
C PHE A 92 2.35 -6.17 -16.23
N ILE A 93 3.38 -6.78 -15.62
CA ILE A 93 4.78 -6.46 -15.85
C ILE A 93 5.61 -7.75 -15.98
N THR A 94 6.87 -7.60 -16.39
CA THR A 94 7.83 -8.73 -16.42
C THR A 94 8.89 -8.54 -15.35
N PHE A 95 9.05 -9.54 -14.49
CA PHE A 95 10.11 -9.57 -13.50
C PHE A 95 11.41 -10.11 -14.12
N SER A 96 12.55 -9.50 -13.80
CA SER A 96 13.84 -10.16 -14.04
C SER A 96 14.04 -11.34 -13.07
N GLU A 97 15.03 -12.20 -13.34
CA GLU A 97 15.39 -13.27 -12.40
C GLU A 97 15.82 -12.70 -11.03
N GLU A 98 16.59 -11.61 -11.04
CA GLU A 98 16.99 -10.89 -9.82
C GLU A 98 15.78 -10.35 -9.04
N ASP A 99 14.79 -9.78 -9.75
CA ASP A 99 13.57 -9.28 -9.10
C ASP A 99 12.77 -10.43 -8.47
N LEU A 100 12.71 -11.58 -9.14
CA LEU A 100 12.03 -12.78 -8.62
C LEU A 100 12.73 -13.34 -7.39
N GLU A 101 14.07 -13.39 -7.40
CA GLU A 101 14.86 -13.82 -6.26
C GLU A 101 14.64 -12.89 -5.06
N LEU A 102 14.79 -11.59 -5.27
CA LEU A 102 14.57 -10.60 -4.21
C LEU A 102 13.12 -10.64 -3.70
N SER A 103 12.12 -10.77 -4.58
CA SER A 103 10.72 -10.97 -4.20
C SER A 103 10.54 -12.18 -3.27
N SER A 104 11.24 -13.28 -3.55
CA SER A 104 11.19 -14.50 -2.73
C SER A 104 11.81 -14.30 -1.35
N GLN A 105 12.94 -13.59 -1.28
CA GLN A 105 13.58 -13.19 -0.03
C GLN A 105 12.62 -12.30 0.78
N LEU A 106 12.04 -11.25 0.18
CA LEU A 106 11.08 -10.35 0.83
C LEU A 106 9.82 -11.08 1.32
N LYS A 107 9.30 -12.03 0.56
CA LYS A 107 8.18 -12.90 0.98
C LYS A 107 8.55 -13.71 2.22
N THR A 108 9.76 -14.25 2.25
CA THR A 108 10.28 -14.99 3.41
C THR A 108 10.39 -14.06 4.63
N LEU A 109 10.92 -12.84 4.44
CA LEU A 109 10.98 -11.83 5.49
C LEU A 109 9.57 -11.49 6.01
N ARG A 110 8.59 -11.23 5.14
CA ARG A 110 7.20 -10.98 5.55
C ARG A 110 6.64 -12.13 6.38
N ASN A 111 6.74 -13.35 5.88
CA ASN A 111 6.15 -14.51 6.54
C ASN A 111 6.77 -14.72 7.92
N LYS A 112 8.10 -14.60 8.02
CA LYS A 112 8.82 -14.80 9.27
C LYS A 112 8.62 -13.66 10.28
N PHE A 113 8.50 -12.41 9.82
CA PHE A 113 8.64 -11.26 10.72
C PHE A 113 7.42 -10.33 10.80
N ALA A 114 6.48 -10.43 9.86
CA ALA A 114 5.30 -9.55 9.81
C ALA A 114 3.97 -10.29 9.98
N ALA A 115 3.85 -11.52 9.49
CA ALA A 115 2.59 -12.27 9.49
C ALA A 115 2.40 -13.11 10.77
N HIS A 116 3.49 -13.59 11.35
CA HIS A 116 3.49 -14.28 12.62
C HIS A 116 4.17 -13.34 13.61
N SER A 117 3.58 -13.13 14.78
CA SER A 117 4.09 -12.34 15.90
C SER A 117 5.44 -12.86 16.47
N GLU A 118 6.20 -13.60 15.67
CA GLU A 118 7.63 -13.85 15.77
C GLU A 118 8.42 -12.55 15.55
N ASN A 119 8.23 -11.66 16.52
CA ASN A 119 9.29 -10.91 17.17
C ASN A 119 10.31 -10.30 16.21
N ARG A 120 10.00 -9.13 15.62
CA ARG A 120 10.93 -8.04 15.20
C ARG A 120 12.36 -8.43 14.77
N MET A 121 12.56 -9.53 14.02
CA MET A 121 13.89 -10.10 13.76
C MET A 121 14.73 -10.36 15.04
N LEU A 122 14.04 -10.67 16.13
CA LEU A 122 14.55 -10.99 17.44
C LEU A 122 14.66 -12.51 17.56
N THR A 123 15.86 -13.00 17.82
CA THR A 123 16.09 -14.37 18.24
C THR A 123 16.34 -14.38 19.73
N THR A 124 15.48 -15.05 20.50
CA THR A 124 15.66 -15.22 21.95
C THR A 124 16.17 -16.63 22.22
N THR A 125 17.39 -16.73 22.76
CA THR A 125 18.05 -17.99 23.08
C THR A 125 18.30 -18.07 24.59
N PRO A 126 17.95 -19.17 25.27
CA PRO A 126 18.33 -19.37 26.66
C PRO A 126 19.84 -19.60 26.75
N VAL A 127 20.48 -18.90 27.68
CA VAL A 127 21.91 -19.01 27.98
C VAL A 127 22.06 -19.45 29.44
N VAL A 128 23.02 -20.33 29.69
CA VAL A 128 23.30 -20.88 31.02
C VAL A 128 24.73 -20.57 31.42
N ASP A 129 24.89 -19.99 32.61
CA ASP A 129 26.19 -19.84 33.25
C ASP A 129 26.46 -21.09 34.08
N LEU A 130 27.57 -21.78 33.75
CA LEU A 130 28.00 -22.99 34.44
C LEU A 130 29.24 -22.67 35.28
N ARG A 131 29.25 -23.16 36.52
CA ARG A 131 30.40 -23.06 37.41
C ARG A 131 30.87 -24.43 37.85
N ARG A 132 32.18 -24.67 37.73
CA ARG A 132 32.83 -25.87 38.28
C ARG A 132 33.03 -25.67 39.78
N GLN A 133 32.53 -26.60 40.58
CA GLN A 133 32.66 -26.61 42.03
C GLN A 133 34.02 -27.19 42.47
N PRO A 134 34.47 -26.95 43.72
CA PRO A 134 35.74 -27.47 44.23
C PRO A 134 35.85 -29.01 44.20
N ASP A 135 34.73 -29.72 44.29
CA ASP A 135 34.66 -31.19 44.20
C ASP A 135 34.70 -31.73 42.75
N GLY A 136 34.84 -30.84 41.77
CA GLY A 136 34.89 -31.17 40.35
C GLY A 136 33.54 -31.27 39.65
N THR A 137 32.41 -31.16 40.38
CA THR A 137 31.06 -31.17 39.79
C THR A 137 30.75 -29.87 39.05
N ILE A 138 29.80 -29.91 38.10
CA ILE A 138 29.32 -28.73 37.37
C ILE A 138 27.96 -28.34 37.92
N ALA A 139 27.82 -27.10 38.38
CA ALA A 139 26.55 -26.53 38.80
C ALA A 139 26.07 -25.48 37.78
N VAL A 140 24.76 -25.42 37.59
CA VAL A 140 24.12 -24.29 36.91
C VAL A 140 24.04 -23.13 37.90
N ASP A 141 24.73 -22.04 37.59
CA ASP A 141 24.77 -20.85 38.43
C ASP A 141 23.57 -19.93 38.12
N ARG A 142 23.29 -19.74 36.83
CA ARG A 142 22.19 -18.89 36.34
C ARG A 142 21.70 -19.36 34.98
N VAL A 143 20.39 -19.19 34.74
CA VAL A 143 19.79 -19.25 33.41
C VAL A 143 19.22 -17.87 33.08
N PHE A 144 19.48 -17.36 31.88
CA PHE A 144 18.91 -16.10 31.40
C PHE A 144 18.58 -16.18 29.90
N ALA A 145 17.79 -15.23 29.41
CA ALA A 145 17.45 -15.14 27.99
C ALA A 145 18.32 -14.07 27.31
N LEU A 146 18.98 -14.43 26.21
CA LEU A 146 19.66 -13.49 25.32
C LEU A 146 18.77 -13.25 24.11
N THR A 147 18.34 -12.00 23.90
CA THR A 147 17.57 -11.60 22.72
C THR A 147 18.47 -10.80 21.80
N VAL A 148 18.67 -11.27 20.57
CA VAL A 148 19.47 -10.61 19.54
C VAL A 148 18.56 -10.11 18.43
N GLU A 149 18.66 -8.84 18.09
CA GLU A 149 17.99 -8.25 16.93
C GLU A 149 18.89 -8.28 15.70
N THR A 150 18.35 -8.71 14.56
CA THR A 150 19.06 -8.69 13.28
C THR A 150 18.25 -7.88 12.27
N PRO A 151 18.54 -6.58 12.06
CA PRO A 151 17.78 -5.77 11.11
C PRO A 151 17.95 -6.29 9.67
N ILE A 152 17.05 -5.88 8.77
CA ILE A 152 17.21 -6.13 7.33
C ILE A 152 18.54 -5.49 6.90
N PRO A 153 19.46 -6.25 6.24
CA PRO A 153 20.71 -5.72 5.73
C PRO A 153 20.47 -4.52 4.80
N HIS A 154 21.36 -3.54 4.86
CA HIS A 154 21.19 -2.30 4.10
C HIS A 154 21.18 -2.56 2.59
N GLU A 155 22.04 -3.48 2.13
CA GLU A 155 22.19 -3.88 0.74
C GLU A 155 20.91 -4.51 0.17
N VAL A 156 20.13 -5.20 1.02
CA VAL A 156 18.82 -5.76 0.65
C VAL A 156 17.80 -4.65 0.48
N ILE A 157 17.85 -3.60 1.33
CA ILE A 157 16.97 -2.44 1.22
C ILE A 157 17.30 -1.62 -0.04
N GLU A 158 18.57 -1.35 -0.32
CA GLU A 158 18.98 -0.64 -1.54
C GLU A 158 18.53 -1.41 -2.80
N SER A 159 18.76 -2.73 -2.82
CA SER A 159 18.29 -3.59 -3.92
C SER A 159 16.76 -3.54 -4.06
N PHE A 160 16.04 -3.43 -2.95
CA PHE A 160 14.59 -3.32 -2.94
C PHE A 160 14.10 -1.97 -3.48
N GLU A 161 14.76 -0.86 -3.14
CA GLU A 161 14.46 0.47 -3.70
C GLU A 161 14.63 0.47 -5.22
N VAL A 162 15.78 -0.02 -5.71
CA VAL A 162 16.06 -0.14 -7.15
C VAL A 162 15.03 -1.02 -7.87
N MET A 163 14.65 -2.15 -7.26
CA MET A 163 13.60 -3.01 -7.79
C MET A 163 12.24 -2.28 -7.86
N LEU A 164 11.86 -1.55 -6.80
CA LEU A 164 10.59 -0.82 -6.78
C LEU A 164 10.53 0.24 -7.88
N ASP A 165 11.60 1.01 -8.09
CA ASP A 165 11.65 2.02 -9.14
C ASP A 165 11.45 1.41 -10.54
N ARG A 166 12.15 0.31 -10.81
CA ARG A 166 12.02 -0.43 -12.08
C ARG A 166 10.60 -0.97 -12.29
N ILE A 167 10.01 -1.59 -11.26
CA ILE A 167 8.66 -2.15 -11.31
C ILE A 167 7.61 -1.04 -11.48
N ILE A 168 7.76 0.08 -10.77
CA ILE A 168 6.87 1.24 -10.89
C ILE A 168 6.94 1.82 -12.30
N ALA A 169 8.13 1.93 -12.89
CA ALA A 169 8.28 2.37 -14.28
C ALA A 169 7.54 1.43 -15.25
N GLN A 170 7.79 0.12 -15.16
CA GLN A 170 7.10 -0.87 -16.00
C GLN A 170 5.58 -0.84 -15.85
N LEU A 171 5.07 -0.74 -14.61
CA LEU A 171 3.63 -0.70 -14.38
C LEU A 171 3.02 0.62 -14.87
N THR A 172 3.75 1.72 -14.80
CA THR A 172 3.33 3.01 -15.37
C THR A 172 3.13 2.87 -16.88
N ASP A 173 4.07 2.26 -17.57
CA ASP A 173 3.96 1.99 -19.01
C ASP A 173 2.80 1.03 -19.32
N ALA A 174 2.63 -0.02 -18.52
CA ALA A 174 1.54 -0.98 -18.67
C ALA A 174 0.14 -0.38 -18.43
N LEU A 175 0.03 0.69 -17.63
CA LEU A 175 -1.24 1.38 -17.40
C LEU A 175 -1.70 2.21 -18.61
N LEU A 176 -0.79 2.66 -19.48
CA LEU A 176 -1.14 3.46 -20.68
C LEU A 176 -2.07 2.72 -21.65
N PRO A 177 -1.77 1.49 -22.13
CA PRO A 177 -2.67 0.77 -23.01
C PRO A 177 -3.99 0.40 -22.31
N LEU A 178 -4.00 0.21 -20.98
CA LEU A 178 -5.24 -0.03 -20.24
C LEU A 178 -6.14 1.20 -20.20
N LYS A 179 -5.56 2.40 -20.00
CA LYS A 179 -6.28 3.68 -20.12
C LYS A 179 -6.84 3.86 -21.53
N ALA A 180 -6.06 3.54 -22.56
CA ALA A 180 -6.49 3.62 -23.96
C ALA A 180 -7.64 2.64 -24.28
N ALA A 181 -7.59 1.42 -23.73
CA ALA A 181 -8.65 0.43 -23.91
C ALA A 181 -9.98 0.92 -23.31
N ILE A 182 -9.95 1.51 -22.11
CA ILE A 182 -11.14 2.14 -21.51
C ILE A 182 -11.68 3.25 -22.41
N ALA A 183 -10.80 4.13 -22.90
CA ALA A 183 -11.21 5.23 -23.78
C ALA A 183 -11.84 4.72 -25.08
N HIS A 184 -11.38 3.58 -25.61
CA HIS A 184 -11.93 2.97 -26.82
C HIS A 184 -13.31 2.33 -26.62
N GLU A 185 -13.62 1.86 -25.41
CA GLU A 185 -14.93 1.29 -25.06
C GLU A 185 -16.00 2.37 -24.84
N ILE A 186 -15.61 3.62 -24.58
CA ILE A 186 -16.53 4.74 -24.42
C ILE A 186 -16.94 5.24 -25.82
N SER A 187 -18.13 4.84 -26.28
CA SER A 187 -18.71 5.39 -27.50
C SER A 187 -19.07 6.86 -27.34
N GLN A 188 -19.29 7.57 -28.46
CA GLN A 188 -19.73 8.97 -28.43
C GLN A 188 -21.05 9.15 -27.66
N GLU A 189 -22.02 8.25 -27.86
CA GLU A 189 -23.30 8.27 -27.15
C GLU A 189 -23.11 8.11 -25.63
N VAL A 190 -22.22 7.20 -25.20
CA VAL A 190 -21.91 7.01 -23.79
C VAL A 190 -21.18 8.23 -23.22
N ALA A 191 -20.26 8.83 -23.98
CA ALA A 191 -19.57 10.06 -23.56
C ALA A 191 -20.54 11.24 -23.41
N GLU A 192 -21.50 11.39 -24.33
CA GLU A 192 -22.55 12.41 -24.27
C GLU A 192 -23.45 12.22 -23.05
N ASP A 193 -23.88 11.00 -22.75
CA ASP A 193 -24.63 10.70 -21.52
C ASP A 193 -23.81 10.98 -20.26
N MET A 194 -22.53 10.55 -20.24
CA MET A 194 -21.62 10.82 -19.12
C MET A 194 -21.39 12.32 -18.88
N LEU A 195 -21.42 13.13 -19.94
CA LEU A 195 -21.31 14.58 -19.88
C LEU A 195 -22.60 15.23 -19.36
N ALA A 196 -23.75 14.78 -19.86
CA ALA A 196 -25.07 15.29 -19.47
C ALA A 196 -25.47 14.86 -18.04
N ASN A 197 -25.09 13.65 -17.63
CA ASN A 197 -25.47 13.00 -16.38
C ASN A 197 -24.24 12.48 -15.59
N PRO A 198 -23.33 13.37 -15.14
CA PRO A 198 -22.08 12.95 -14.49
C PRO A 198 -22.32 12.22 -13.16
N LYS A 199 -21.81 10.99 -13.05
CA LYS A 199 -21.83 10.19 -11.81
C LYS A 199 -20.53 10.41 -11.05
N ARG A 200 -20.47 11.46 -10.24
CA ARG A 200 -19.28 11.77 -9.43
C ARG A 200 -19.11 10.79 -8.28
N LEU A 201 -17.86 10.49 -7.93
CA LEU A 201 -17.54 9.84 -6.66
C LEU A 201 -17.91 10.80 -5.52
N GLN A 202 -18.74 10.33 -4.59
CA GLN A 202 -19.22 11.08 -3.44
C GLN A 202 -18.70 10.43 -2.15
N PHE A 203 -18.06 11.23 -1.31
CA PHE A 203 -17.66 10.78 0.02
C PHE A 203 -18.80 11.04 1.01
N VAL A 204 -19.31 9.99 1.64
CA VAL A 204 -20.45 10.08 2.55
C VAL A 204 -19.95 9.90 3.98
N PRO A 205 -20.17 10.87 4.88
CA PRO A 205 -19.92 10.69 6.31
C PRO A 205 -20.63 9.46 6.86
N ALA A 206 -19.88 8.58 7.53
CA ALA A 206 -20.41 7.44 8.27
C ALA A 206 -19.87 7.47 9.71
N PRO A 207 -20.65 7.09 10.73
CA PRO A 207 -20.12 6.97 12.09
C PRO A 207 -19.15 5.78 12.16
N VAL A 208 -18.08 5.89 12.96
CA VAL A 208 -17.12 4.78 13.14
C VAL A 208 -17.76 3.49 13.68
N SER A 209 -18.93 3.57 14.33
CA SER A 209 -19.72 2.40 14.74
C SER A 209 -20.16 1.52 13.58
N ASP A 210 -20.23 2.07 12.36
CA ASP A 210 -20.63 1.35 11.15
C ASP A 210 -19.40 0.76 10.43
N TRP A 211 -18.19 1.02 10.92
CA TRP A 211 -16.97 0.41 10.39
C TRP A 211 -16.88 -1.03 10.88
N SER A 212 -16.64 -1.94 9.94
CA SER A 212 -16.37 -3.35 10.24
C SER A 212 -15.08 -3.77 9.54
N PRO A 213 -14.15 -4.47 10.23
CA PRO A 213 -12.95 -5.02 9.60
C PRO A 213 -13.28 -6.09 8.56
N ASP A 214 -14.43 -6.76 8.69
CA ASP A 214 -14.94 -7.74 7.72
C ASP A 214 -15.72 -7.08 6.57
N GLY A 215 -15.92 -5.76 6.65
CA GLY A 215 -16.54 -4.97 5.60
C GLY A 215 -15.75 -5.08 4.31
N ARG A 216 -16.32 -5.73 3.30
CA ARG A 216 -15.70 -5.81 1.98
C ARG A 216 -16.09 -4.60 1.16
N ARG A 217 -15.12 -4.03 0.45
CA ARG A 217 -15.42 -3.07 -0.62
C ARG A 217 -16.37 -3.74 -1.61
N PRO A 218 -17.54 -3.14 -1.91
CA PRO A 218 -18.42 -3.64 -2.94
C PRO A 218 -17.68 -3.75 -4.29
N ARG A 219 -17.99 -4.77 -5.12
CA ARG A 219 -17.32 -4.96 -6.42
C ARG A 219 -17.50 -3.72 -7.29
N TYR A 220 -16.46 -3.21 -7.92
CA TYR A 220 -16.61 -2.07 -8.81
C TYR A 220 -17.51 -2.43 -10.02
N PRO A 221 -18.36 -1.51 -10.51
CA PRO A 221 -18.88 -0.30 -9.89
C PRO A 221 -20.18 -0.65 -9.16
N SER A 222 -20.19 -0.43 -7.86
CA SER A 222 -21.32 -0.80 -7.00
C SER A 222 -21.99 0.40 -6.38
N SER A 223 -21.29 1.54 -6.31
CA SER A 223 -21.80 2.77 -5.72
C SER A 223 -20.89 3.95 -6.07
N PRO A 224 -21.44 5.13 -6.40
CA PRO A 224 -20.67 6.37 -6.38
C PRO A 224 -20.33 6.82 -4.96
N PHE A 225 -20.95 6.23 -3.95
CA PHE A 225 -20.74 6.60 -2.55
C PHE A 225 -19.62 5.79 -1.91
N ALA A 226 -18.62 6.49 -1.39
CA ALA A 226 -17.55 5.93 -0.56
C ALA A 226 -17.74 6.43 0.88
N PRO A 227 -17.98 5.55 1.88
CA PRO A 227 -18.12 5.98 3.25
C PRO A 227 -16.79 6.52 3.80
N VAL A 228 -16.85 7.65 4.50
CA VAL A 228 -15.76 8.24 5.26
C VAL A 228 -16.13 8.15 6.73
N TYR A 229 -15.44 7.27 7.46
CA TYR A 229 -15.74 7.00 8.85
C TYR A 229 -15.19 8.09 9.77
N ILE A 230 -16.08 8.73 10.54
CA ILE A 230 -15.76 9.86 11.41
C ILE A 230 -15.76 9.41 12.87
N VAL A 231 -14.70 9.78 13.60
CA VAL A 231 -14.59 9.64 15.05
C VAL A 231 -14.90 10.99 15.70
N PRO A 232 -15.98 11.13 16.49
CA PRO A 232 -16.33 12.39 17.14
C PRO A 232 -15.19 12.92 18.03
N GLY A 233 -14.89 14.22 17.93
CA GLY A 233 -13.87 14.88 18.76
C GLY A 233 -12.42 14.56 18.42
N SER A 234 -12.16 13.72 17.40
CA SER A 234 -10.81 13.41 16.93
C SER A 234 -10.44 14.29 15.74
N ALA A 235 -9.26 14.92 15.78
CA ALA A 235 -8.66 15.61 14.63
C ALA A 235 -7.95 14.63 13.67
N THR A 236 -8.32 13.34 13.68
CA THR A 236 -7.75 12.34 12.78
C THR A 236 -8.14 12.65 11.34
N SER A 237 -7.14 12.82 10.47
CA SER A 237 -7.35 13.02 9.04
C SER A 237 -7.77 11.70 8.40
N THR A 238 -8.95 11.67 7.78
CA THR A 238 -9.19 10.69 6.72
C THR A 238 -8.33 11.11 5.53
N GLN A 239 -7.46 10.22 5.06
CA GLN A 239 -6.61 10.50 3.91
C GLN A 239 -7.17 9.81 2.66
N VAL A 240 -7.36 10.57 1.59
CA VAL A 240 -7.67 10.06 0.25
C VAL A 240 -6.42 10.26 -0.60
N THR A 241 -5.81 9.17 -1.07
CA THR A 241 -4.67 9.24 -1.99
C THR A 241 -5.18 9.18 -3.42
N ILE A 242 -4.96 10.25 -4.20
CA ILE A 242 -5.24 10.28 -5.63
C ILE A 242 -3.95 9.91 -6.36
N THR A 243 -3.90 8.72 -6.96
CA THR A 243 -2.80 8.28 -7.80
C THR A 243 -3.08 8.72 -9.23
N GLN A 244 -2.40 9.77 -9.70
CA GLN A 244 -2.39 10.19 -11.10
C GLN A 244 -1.40 9.35 -11.91
#